data_AF-A0A2K5RTY8-F1
#
_entry.id   AF-A0A2K5RTY8-F1
#
_cell.length_a   1.000
_cell.length_b   1.000
_cell.length_c   1.000
_cell.angle_alpha   90.00
_cell.angle_beta   90.00
_cell.angle_gamma   90.00
#
_symmetry.space_group_name_H-M   'P 1'
#
loop_
_entity.id
_entity.type
_entity.pdbx_description
1 polymer ?
#
loop_
_entity_poly.entity_id
_entity_poly.type
_entity_poly.pdbx_seq_one_letter_code
_entity_poly.pdbx_strand_id
1 'polypeptide(L)' 'MAEEMKSKLKNYKTAPFDSRFPNQNQTRNCWQNYLVTDWDEQRADGTFPGKI' A
#
# COMPACT_ATOMS: atom_id res chain seq x y z
N MET A 1 -20.18 -11.05 1.99
CA MET A 1 -19.09 -10.43 1.21
C MET A 1 -18.97 -8.93 1.48
N ALA A 2 -19.90 -8.08 1.03
CA ALA A 2 -19.78 -6.62 1.22
C ALA A 2 -19.83 -6.18 2.69
N GLU A 3 -20.76 -6.73 3.48
CA GLU A 3 -20.89 -6.43 4.92
C GLU A 3 -19.69 -6.94 5.74
N GLU A 4 -19.07 -8.04 5.30
CA GLU A 4 -17.86 -8.59 5.92
C GLU A 4 -16.62 -7.73 5.63
N MET A 5 -16.50 -7.19 4.41
CA MET A 5 -15.42 -6.25 4.10
C MET A 5 -15.55 -4.94 4.89
N LYS A 6 -16.78 -4.42 5.05
CA LYS A 6 -17.04 -3.23 5.87
C LYS A 6 -16.65 -3.45 7.34
N SER A 7 -16.96 -4.61 7.91
CA SER A 7 -16.58 -4.92 9.29
C SER A 7 -15.08 -5.10 9.46
N LYS A 8 -14.40 -5.73 8.49
CA LYS A 8 -12.93 -5.85 8.45
C LYS A 8 -12.25 -4.48 8.37
N LEU A 9 -12.76 -3.56 7.53
CA LEU A 9 -12.23 -2.21 7.43
C LEU A 9 -12.42 -1.43 8.73
N LYS A 10 -13.59 -1.56 9.38
CA LYS A 10 -13.87 -0.91 10.67
C LYS A 10 -12.94 -1.40 11.79
N ASN A 11 -12.52 -2.67 11.74
CA ASN A 11 -11.63 -3.29 12.72
C ASN A 11 -10.15 -3.29 12.30
N TYR A 12 -9.82 -2.62 11.19
CA TYR A 12 -8.46 -2.59 10.66
C TYR A 12 -7.55 -1.76 11.58
N LYS A 13 -6.49 -2.39 12.12
CA LYS A 13 -5.55 -1.73 13.05
C LYS A 13 -4.15 -1.55 12.46
N THR A 14 -3.66 -2.56 11.74
CA THR A 14 -2.30 -2.59 11.19
C THR A 14 -2.29 -3.40 9.89
N ALA A 15 -1.29 -3.19 9.06
CA ALA A 15 -1.09 -3.98 7.86
C ALA A 15 -0.95 -5.47 8.20
N PRO A 16 -1.65 -6.35 7.47
CA PRO A 16 -1.47 -7.79 7.62
C PRO A 16 -0.09 -8.20 7.10
N PHE A 17 0.30 -9.42 7.46
CA PHE A 17 1.50 -10.04 6.89
C PHE A 17 1.37 -10.19 5.36
N ASP A 18 2.41 -9.75 4.63
CA ASP A 18 2.51 -9.92 3.18
C ASP A 18 3.58 -11.00 2.87
N SER A 19 3.14 -12.13 2.33
CA SER A 19 4.02 -13.26 2.00
C SER A 19 5.04 -12.96 0.90
N ARG A 20 4.85 -11.87 0.12
CA ARG A 20 5.81 -11.40 -0.88
C ARG A 20 7.01 -10.71 -0.24
N PHE A 21 6.84 -10.19 0.97
CA PHE A 21 7.86 -9.50 1.74
C PHE A 21 8.06 -10.15 3.12
N PRO A 22 8.56 -11.40 3.20
CA PRO A 22 8.68 -12.13 4.47
C PRO A 22 9.94 -11.78 5.27
N ASN A 23 10.85 -10.98 4.70
CA ASN A 23 12.12 -10.61 5.31
C ASN A 23 11.98 -9.41 6.26
N GLN A 24 12.97 -9.22 7.14
CA GLN A 24 13.01 -8.07 8.06
C GLN A 24 13.13 -6.73 7.32
N ASN A 25 13.69 -6.72 6.11
CA ASN A 25 13.79 -5.51 5.30
C ASN A 25 12.46 -5.20 4.59
N GLN A 26 11.65 -4.31 5.20
CA GLN A 26 10.33 -3.91 4.71
C GLN A 26 10.32 -2.69 3.77
N THR A 27 11.48 -2.20 3.31
CA THR A 27 11.56 -0.98 2.48
C THR A 27 10.76 -1.09 1.19
N ARG A 28 10.74 -2.27 0.54
CA ARG A 28 9.96 -2.49 -0.69
C ARG A 28 8.45 -2.55 -0.44
N ASN A 29 8.03 -3.11 0.69
CA ASN A 29 6.62 -3.13 1.11
C ASN A 29 6.13 -1.71 1.44
N CYS A 30 6.95 -0.93 2.15
CA CYS A 30 6.69 0.47 2.46
C CYS A 30 6.61 1.33 1.18
N TRP A 31 7.59 1.18 0.27
CA TRP A 31 7.58 1.88 -1.02
C TRP A 31 6.28 1.58 -1.77
N GLN A 32 5.92 0.31 -1.95
CA GLN A 32 4.73 -0.07 -2.73
C GLN A 32 3.39 0.41 -2.15
N ASN A 33 3.23 0.42 -0.82
CA ASN A 33 1.92 0.61 -0.19
C ASN A 33 1.73 1.98 0.49
N TYR A 34 2.80 2.69 0.86
CA TYR A 34 2.71 3.84 1.78
C TYR A 34 3.26 5.16 1.27
N LEU A 35 4.12 5.19 0.24
CA LEU A 35 4.62 6.45 -0.32
C LEU A 35 3.62 7.05 -1.31
N VAL A 36 2.45 7.37 -0.80
CA VAL A 36 1.31 7.88 -1.58
C VAL A 36 1.49 9.36 -1.91
N THR A 37 2.04 10.18 -1.03
CA THR A 37 2.08 11.65 -1.24
C THR A 37 2.97 12.07 -2.41
N ASP A 38 4.22 11.61 -2.43
CA ASP A 38 5.15 11.96 -3.52
C ASP A 38 4.74 11.29 -4.84
N TRP A 39 4.04 10.15 -4.79
CA TRP A 39 3.59 9.45 -6.00
C TRP A 39 2.28 9.98 -6.54
N ASP A 40 1.41 10.53 -5.70
CA ASP A 40 0.21 11.23 -6.14
C ASP A 40 0.61 12.48 -6.92
N GLU A 41 1.60 13.23 -6.41
CA GLU A 41 2.19 14.36 -7.10
C GLU A 41 2.90 13.93 -8.40
N GLN A 42 3.75 12.90 -8.36
CA GLN A 42 4.43 12.38 -9.56
C GLN A 42 3.49 11.74 -10.60
N ARG A 43 2.33 11.24 -10.18
CA ARG A 43 1.30 10.76 -11.12
C ARG A 43 0.49 11.91 -11.70
N ALA A 44 0.26 12.97 -10.93
CA ALA A 44 -0.40 14.19 -11.40
C ALA A 44 0.49 14.98 -12.36
N ASP A 45 1.81 15.03 -12.12
CA ASP A 45 2.79 15.73 -12.95
C ASP A 45 3.29 14.90 -14.16
N GLY A 46 3.01 13.59 -14.20
CA GLY A 46 3.38 12.68 -15.28
C GLY A 46 4.83 12.18 -15.24
N THR A 47 5.54 12.39 -14.14
CA THR A 47 6.96 12.03 -13.93
C THR A 47 7.12 10.70 -13.20
N PHE A 48 6.02 10.02 -12.85
CA PHE A 48 6.07 8.75 -12.12
C PHE A 48 6.86 7.67 -12.88
N PRO A 49 7.99 7.18 -12.34
CA PRO A 49 8.87 6.24 -13.05
C PRO A 49 8.37 4.79 -13.06
N GLY A 50 7.29 4.49 -12.31
CA GLY A 50 6.69 3.16 -12.26
C GLY A 50 5.72 2.90 -13.40
N LYS A 51 5.70 1.66 -13.92
CA LYS A 51 4.61 1.21 -14.80
C LYS A 51 3.35 1.00 -13.97
N ILE A 52 2.28 1.70 -14.34
CA ILE A 52 0.92 1.53 -13.79
C ILE A 52 0.27 0.31 -14.43
#